data_AF-A0A6V7L624-F1
#
_entry.id   AF-A0A6V7L624-F1
#
_cell.length_a   1.000
_cell.length_b   1.000
_cell.length_c   1.000
_cell.angle_alpha   90.00
_cell.angle_beta   90.00
_cell.angle_gamma   90.00
#
_symmetry.space_group_name_H-M   'P 1'
#
loop_
_entity.id
_entity.type
_entity.pdbx_description
1 polymer ?
#
loop_
_entity_poly.entity_id
_entity_poly.type
_entity_poly.pdbx_seq_one_letter_code
_entity_poly.pdbx_strand_id
1 'polypeptide(L)'
;DKEDKQNMRILNELENIDDDLEKEGIITLRIDNDAEAKEYGIDHLPTLVYFENKIPAIYEGDLLNEDEVLEWLIEQKNSATIEEVTDEILNDLIEEHEYVVVFF
;
A
#
# COMPACT_ATOMS: atom_id res chain seq x y z
N ASP A 1 -7.72 -19.80 12.33
CA ASP A 1 -9.13 -19.65 12.76
C ASP A 1 -9.60 -18.22 13.04
N LYS A 2 -8.91 -17.39 13.85
CA LYS A 2 -9.33 -15.99 14.10
C LYS A 2 -8.68 -15.00 13.12
N GLU A 3 -7.38 -15.14 12.89
CA GLU A 3 -6.63 -14.33 11.92
C GLU A 3 -7.21 -14.52 10.50
N ASP A 4 -7.46 -15.76 10.08
CA ASP A 4 -8.10 -16.03 8.78
C ASP A 4 -9.47 -15.34 8.62
N LYS A 5 -10.24 -15.20 9.70
CA LYS A 5 -11.55 -14.52 9.66
C LYS A 5 -11.40 -13.00 9.56
N GLN A 6 -10.37 -12.44 10.17
CA GLN A 6 -10.08 -11.02 10.05
C GLN A 6 -9.53 -10.69 8.66
N ASN A 7 -8.62 -11.51 8.14
CA ASN A 7 -8.06 -11.36 6.80
C ASN A 7 -9.17 -11.46 5.74
N MET A 8 -10.09 -12.42 5.86
CA MET A 8 -11.25 -12.49 4.97
C MET A 8 -12.17 -11.28 5.07
N ARG A 9 -12.29 -10.64 6.24
CA ARG A 9 -13.09 -9.42 6.37
C ARG A 9 -12.41 -8.26 5.66
N ILE A 10 -11.13 -8.03 5.93
CA ILE A 10 -10.35 -6.98 5.26
C ILE A 10 -10.46 -7.12 3.74
N LEU A 11 -10.30 -8.34 3.20
CA LEU A 11 -10.46 -8.57 1.76
C LEU A 11 -11.86 -8.20 1.26
N ASN A 12 -12.92 -8.55 1.99
CA ASN A 12 -14.29 -8.19 1.59
C ASN A 12 -14.52 -6.68 1.61
N GLU A 13 -14.00 -5.96 2.61
CA GLU A 13 -14.11 -4.49 2.67
C GLU A 13 -13.34 -3.85 1.49
N LEU A 14 -12.14 -4.34 1.17
CA LEU A 14 -11.37 -3.84 0.01
C LEU A 14 -12.04 -4.17 -1.34
N GLU A 15 -12.74 -5.30 -1.46
CA GLU A 15 -13.51 -5.65 -2.66
C GLU A 15 -14.70 -4.70 -2.89
N ASN A 16 -15.26 -4.09 -1.83
CA ASN A 16 -16.41 -3.18 -1.97
C ASN A 16 -16.04 -1.87 -2.69
N ILE A 17 -14.78 -1.43 -2.60
CA ILE A 17 -14.28 -0.18 -3.20
C ILE A 17 -13.62 -0.38 -4.57
N ASP A 18 -13.49 -1.62 -5.05
CA ASP A 18 -12.77 -1.95 -6.29
C ASP A 18 -13.36 -1.24 -7.53
N ASP A 19 -14.68 -1.25 -7.65
CA ASP A 19 -15.41 -0.56 -8.74
C ASP A 19 -15.17 0.96 -8.72
N ASP A 20 -14.94 1.56 -7.56
CA ASP A 20 -14.68 2.99 -7.41
C ASP A 20 -13.22 3.32 -7.70
N LEU A 21 -12.29 2.46 -7.29
CA LEU A 21 -10.87 2.56 -7.65
C LEU A 21 -10.66 2.42 -9.16
N GLU A 22 -11.37 1.52 -9.83
CA GLU A 22 -11.29 1.36 -11.29
C GLU A 22 -11.75 2.63 -12.03
N LYS A 23 -12.81 3.31 -11.55
CA LYS A 23 -13.26 4.60 -12.11
C LYS A 23 -12.21 5.69 -11.95
N GLU A 24 -11.46 5.64 -10.87
CA GLU A 24 -10.31 6.49 -10.63
C GLU A 24 -9.05 6.00 -11.40
N GLY A 25 -9.12 4.90 -12.13
CA GLY A 25 -7.97 4.37 -12.88
C GLY A 25 -6.87 3.81 -11.98
N ILE A 26 -7.20 3.45 -10.74
CA ILE A 26 -6.34 2.72 -9.81
C ILE A 26 -6.63 1.24 -10.00
N ILE A 27 -5.60 0.46 -10.30
CA ILE A 27 -5.71 -1.00 -10.47
C ILE A 27 -5.33 -1.67 -9.16
N THR A 28 -6.24 -2.48 -8.61
CA THR A 28 -5.97 -3.29 -7.43
C THR A 28 -5.44 -4.66 -7.84
N LEU A 29 -4.46 -5.18 -7.09
CA LEU A 29 -3.91 -6.52 -7.28
C LEU A 29 -3.68 -7.16 -5.91
N ARG A 30 -3.90 -8.47 -5.81
CA ARG A 30 -3.59 -9.26 -4.63
C ARG A 30 -2.38 -10.15 -4.89
N ILE A 31 -1.42 -10.10 -3.97
CA ILE A 31 -0.21 -10.93 -4.00
C ILE A 31 -0.20 -11.83 -2.75
N ASP A 32 0.24 -13.08 -2.92
CA ASP A 32 0.43 -14.06 -1.85
C ASP A 32 1.87 -14.59 -1.95
N ASN A 33 2.82 -13.76 -1.52
CA ASN A 33 4.25 -14.00 -1.64
C ASN A 33 5.02 -13.43 -0.43
N ASP A 34 5.21 -14.27 0.59
CA ASP A 34 5.92 -13.91 1.82
C ASP A 34 7.37 -13.45 1.59
N ALA A 35 8.02 -13.93 0.52
CA ALA A 35 9.40 -13.56 0.23
C ALA A 35 9.49 -12.12 -0.27
N GLU A 36 8.58 -11.74 -1.17
CA GLU A 36 8.48 -10.39 -1.72
C GLU A 36 8.02 -9.40 -0.66
N ALA A 37 7.04 -9.76 0.19
CA ALA A 37 6.64 -8.91 1.32
C ALA A 37 7.84 -8.52 2.21
N LYS A 38 8.74 -9.47 2.51
CA LYS A 38 9.95 -9.21 3.28
C LYS A 38 10.97 -8.34 2.57
N GLU A 39 11.07 -8.41 1.25
CA GLU A 39 11.95 -7.53 0.47
C GLU A 39 11.50 -6.08 0.56
N TYR A 40 10.19 -5.81 0.71
CA TYR A 40 9.65 -4.47 0.96
C TYR A 40 9.66 -4.05 2.45
N GLY A 41 10.22 -4.86 3.36
CA GLY A 41 10.21 -4.58 4.80
C GLY A 41 8.84 -4.75 5.46
N ILE A 42 7.93 -5.53 4.86
CA ILE A 42 6.58 -5.74 5.39
C ILE A 42 6.60 -6.88 6.41
N ASP A 43 6.45 -6.52 7.68
CA ASP A 43 6.49 -7.45 8.82
C ASP A 43 5.12 -8.00 9.24
N HIS A 44 4.03 -7.38 8.79
CA HIS A 44 2.66 -7.74 9.16
C HIS A 44 1.81 -7.95 7.91
N LEU A 45 0.82 -8.85 7.99
CA LEU A 45 -0.11 -9.11 6.90
C LEU A 45 -1.54 -9.18 7.46
N PRO A 46 -2.55 -8.76 6.67
CA PRO A 46 -2.43 -8.13 5.36
C PRO A 46 -1.93 -6.68 5.45
N THR A 47 -1.25 -6.21 4.41
CA THR A 47 -0.79 -4.82 4.23
C THR A 47 -1.21 -4.32 2.85
N LEU A 48 -1.64 -3.07 2.77
CA LEU A 48 -1.92 -2.39 1.51
C LEU A 48 -0.73 -1.51 1.13
N VAL A 49 -0.30 -1.64 -0.11
CA VAL A 49 0.80 -0.84 -0.68
C VAL A 49 0.28 -0.17 -1.95
N TYR A 50 0.41 1.16 -2.02
CA TYR A 50 0.16 1.94 -3.22
C TYR A 50 1.47 2.17 -3.96
N PHE A 51 1.46 2.08 -5.29
CA PHE A 51 2.64 2.33 -6.11
C PHE A 51 2.38 3.50 -7.05
N GLU A 52 3.07 4.63 -6.84
CA GLU A 52 3.08 5.76 -7.76
C GLU A 52 4.43 5.82 -8.48
N ASN A 53 4.44 5.70 -9.82
CA ASN A 53 5.68 5.74 -10.60
C ASN A 53 6.78 4.77 -10.09
N LYS A 54 6.38 3.62 -9.55
CA LYS A 54 7.21 2.59 -8.88
C LYS A 54 7.68 2.93 -7.46
N ILE A 55 7.31 4.08 -6.92
CA ILE A 55 7.57 4.42 -5.53
C ILE A 55 6.45 3.80 -4.68
N PRO A 56 6.76 2.87 -3.77
CA PRO A 56 5.77 2.28 -2.88
C PRO A 56 5.47 3.19 -1.69
N ALA A 57 4.20 3.25 -1.31
CA ALA A 57 3.67 3.91 -0.13
C ALA A 57 2.83 2.90 0.67
N ILE A 58 3.13 2.72 1.95
CA ILE A 58 2.43 1.76 2.81
C ILE A 58 1.28 2.47 3.52
N TYR A 59 0.11 1.82 3.53
CA TYR A 59 -1.02 2.32 4.30
C TYR A 59 -0.93 1.85 5.77
N GLU A 60 -0.83 2.81 6.68
CA GLU A 60 -0.70 2.59 8.13
C GLU A 60 -2.06 2.67 8.89
N GLY A 61 -3.17 2.91 8.17
CA GLY A 61 -4.50 3.05 8.76
C GLY A 61 -5.25 1.72 8.97
N ASP A 62 -6.53 1.80 9.33
CA ASP A 62 -7.36 0.60 9.53
C ASP A 62 -7.90 0.06 8.19
N LEU A 63 -7.43 -1.13 7.79
CA LEU A 63 -7.90 -1.82 6.59
C LEU A 63 -9.35 -2.34 6.69
N LEU A 64 -9.96 -2.32 7.88
CA LEU A 64 -11.40 -2.59 8.03
C LEU A 64 -12.27 -1.37 7.70
N ASN A 65 -11.67 -0.20 7.50
CA ASN A 65 -12.38 1.03 7.13
C ASN A 65 -12.16 1.32 5.65
N GLU A 66 -13.00 0.73 4.80
CA GLU A 66 -12.88 0.86 3.34
C GLU A 66 -12.98 2.31 2.84
N ASP A 67 -13.81 3.14 3.49
CA ASP A 67 -13.97 4.55 3.14
C ASP A 67 -12.65 5.33 3.33
N GLU A 68 -11.93 5.05 4.42
CA GLU A 68 -10.65 5.69 4.74
C GLU A 68 -9.54 5.23 3.79
N VAL A 69 -9.53 3.93 3.43
CA VAL A 69 -8.63 3.39 2.42
C VAL A 69 -8.87 4.04 1.05
N LEU A 70 -10.13 4.17 0.64
CA LEU A 70 -10.49 4.80 -0.63
C LEU A 70 -10.09 6.28 -0.67
N GLU A 71 -10.37 7.03 0.39
CA GLU A 71 -9.96 8.44 0.50
C GLU A 71 -8.44 8.58 0.41
N TRP A 72 -7.70 7.74 1.14
CA TRP A 72 -6.24 7.71 1.10
C TRP A 72 -5.71 7.42 -0.30
N LEU A 73 -6.21 6.39 -0.99
CA LEU A 73 -5.81 6.05 -2.37
C LEU A 73 -6.07 7.19 -3.36
N ILE A 74 -7.20 7.88 -3.22
CA ILE A 74 -7.56 9.03 -4.05
C ILE A 74 -6.63 10.23 -3.75
N GLU A 75 -6.32 10.49 -2.48
CA GLU A 75 -5.40 11.55 -2.09
C GLU A 75 -3.99 11.29 -2.62
N GLN A 76 -3.49 10.06 -2.45
CA GLN A 76 -2.20 9.61 -2.97
C GLN A 76 -2.06 9.86 -4.47
N LYS A 77 -3.08 9.52 -5.24
CA LYS A 77 -3.10 9.76 -6.69
C LYS A 77 -3.14 11.24 -7.08
N ASN A 78 -3.80 12.09 -6.29
CA ASN A 78 -4.11 13.47 -6.67
C ASN A 78 -3.18 14.51 -6.04
N SER A 79 -2.36 14.14 -5.07
CA SER A 79 -1.50 15.04 -4.33
C SER A 79 -0.05 14.55 -4.33
N ALA A 80 0.89 15.47 -4.24
CA ALA A 80 2.31 15.14 -4.10
C ALA A 80 2.65 15.16 -2.61
N THR A 81 2.64 13.99 -1.98
CA THR A 81 3.05 13.78 -0.59
C THR A 81 4.51 13.31 -0.50
N ILE A 82 5.09 13.39 0.69
CA ILE A 82 6.36 12.72 0.99
C ILE A 82 5.96 11.33 1.49
N GLU A 83 6.41 10.29 0.79
CA GLU A 83 6.02 8.93 1.11
C GLU A 83 6.72 8.41 2.36
N GLU A 84 5.94 7.74 3.22
CA GLU A 84 6.45 6.97 4.34
C GLU A 84 6.89 5.60 3.82
N VAL A 85 8.19 5.32 3.97
CA VAL A 85 8.83 4.14 3.42
C VAL A 85 9.61 3.39 4.50
N THR A 86 9.73 2.07 4.34
CA THR A 86 10.59 1.23 5.17
C THR A 86 12.06 1.49 4.86
N ASP A 87 12.95 1.03 5.75
CA ASP A 87 14.39 1.09 5.51
C ASP A 87 14.78 0.32 4.24
N GLU A 88 14.13 -0.82 3.99
CA GLU A 88 14.30 -1.63 2.78
C GLU A 88 13.93 -0.85 1.53
N ILE A 89 12.73 -0.26 1.49
CA ILE A 89 12.28 0.56 0.36
C ILE A 89 13.21 1.76 0.16
N LEU A 90 13.64 2.42 1.23
CA LEU A 90 14.53 3.57 1.13
C LEU A 90 15.86 3.19 0.48
N ASN A 91 16.42 2.03 0.83
CA ASN A 91 17.65 1.54 0.20
C ASN A 91 17.45 1.32 -1.31
N ASP A 92 16.33 0.72 -1.71
CA ASP A 92 16.00 0.52 -3.13
C ASP A 92 15.87 1.85 -3.88
N LEU A 93 15.20 2.85 -3.30
CA LEU A 93 15.06 4.18 -3.90
C LEU A 93 16.43 4.87 -4.08
N ILE A 94 17.35 4.71 -3.14
CA ILE A 94 18.71 5.25 -3.23
C ILE A 94 19.52 4.55 -4.33
N GLU A 95 19.30 3.25 -4.55
CA GLU A 95 19.96 2.50 -5.62
C GLU A 95 19.40 2.85 -7.01
N GLU A 96 18.08 3.07 -7.13
CA GLU A 96 17.42 3.35 -8.41
C GLU A 96 17.56 4.82 -8.88
N HIS A 97 17.69 5.77 -7.96
CA HIS A 97 17.65 7.20 -8.26
C HIS A 97 18.97 7.92 -7.91
N GLU A 98 19.47 8.75 -8.83
CA GLU A 98 20.70 9.53 -8.64
C GLU A 98 20.59 10.56 -7.48
N TYR A 99 19.38 11.07 -7.24
CA TYR A 99 19.10 12.08 -6.22
C TYR A 99 17.85 11.71 -5.43
N VAL A 100 17.98 11.55 -4.12
CA VAL A 100 16.89 11.29 -3.18
C VAL A 100 16.99 12.27 -2.01
N VAL A 101 15.87 12.84 -1.58
CA VAL A 101 15.77 13.68 -0.38
C VAL A 101 14.96 12.92 0.66
N VAL A 102 15.54 12.75 1.85
CA VAL A 102 14.92 12.03 2.97
C VAL A 102 14.71 12.98 4.13
N PHE A 103 13.54 12.89 4.77
CA PHE A 103 13.18 13.63 5.96
C PHE A 103 12.96 12.65 7.12
N PHE A 104 13.59 12.91 8.28
CA PHE A 104 13.55 12.07 9.49
C PHE A 104 12.97 12.83 10.68
#